data_AF-A0AA50W7E5-F1
#
_entry.id   AF-A0AA50W7E5-F1
#
_cell.length_a   1.000
_cell.length_b   1.000
_cell.length_c   1.000
_cell.angle_alpha   90.00
_cell.angle_beta   90.00
_cell.angle_gamma   90.00
#
_symmetry.space_group_name_H-M   'P 1'
#
loop_
_entity.id
_entity.type
_entity.pdbx_description
1 polymer ?
#
loop_
_entity_poly.entity_id
_entity_poly.type
_entity_poly.pdbx_seq_one_letter_code
_entity_poly.pdbx_strand_id
1 'polypeptide(L)' 'PYANRWSKTMIGYGPEDTHFVVELTYNYGITHYEQGNDFLGLTIQSSECLKRAASSNWP' A
#
# COMPACT_ATOMS: atom_id res chain seq x y z
N PRO A 1 15.52 -13.94 -5.08
CA PRO A 1 14.18 -14.42 -4.68
C PRO A 1 13.04 -14.10 -5.67
N TYR A 2 13.30 -13.43 -6.80
CA TYR A 2 12.30 -13.19 -7.84
C TYR A 2 12.60 -14.08 -9.05
N ALA A 3 12.11 -15.33 -9.04
CA ALA A 3 12.33 -16.26 -10.14
C ALA A 3 11.41 -15.99 -11.35
N ASN A 4 10.41 -15.10 -11.19
CA ASN A 4 9.37 -14.78 -12.18
C ASN A 4 9.18 -13.27 -12.35
N ARG A 5 8.37 -12.87 -13.36
CA ARG A 5 8.02 -11.46 -13.63
C ARG A 5 7.31 -10.82 -12.42
N TRP A 6 7.64 -9.58 -12.15
CA TRP A 6 7.07 -8.80 -11.06
C TRP A 6 7.06 -7.31 -11.42
N SER A 7 6.24 -6.53 -10.74
CA SER A 7 6.24 -5.06 -10.82
C SER A 7 6.38 -4.43 -9.43
N LYS A 8 6.92 -3.20 -9.43
CA LYS A 8 7.07 -2.34 -8.26
C LYS A 8 6.33 -1.04 -8.49
N THR A 9 5.54 -0.61 -7.52
CA THR A 9 4.87 0.70 -7.54
C THR A 9 5.10 1.42 -6.22
N MET A 10 5.67 2.62 -6.28
CA MET A 10 5.85 3.49 -5.11
C MET A 10 4.67 4.45 -5.01
N ILE A 11 3.99 4.49 -3.85
CA ILE A 11 2.84 5.37 -3.61
C ILE A 11 3.07 6.16 -2.31
N GLY A 12 2.85 7.47 -2.35
CA GLY A 12 2.89 8.34 -1.18
C GLY A 12 2.29 9.71 -1.45
N TYR A 13 2.36 10.59 -0.45
CA TYR A 13 1.82 11.96 -0.55
C TYR A 13 2.78 12.98 -1.20
N GLY A 14 3.93 12.51 -1.68
CA GLY A 14 4.94 13.33 -2.33
C GLY A 14 6.11 12.48 -2.81
N PRO A 15 7.19 13.11 -3.29
CA PRO A 15 8.39 12.42 -3.74
C PRO A 15 9.08 11.66 -2.59
N GLU A 16 9.70 10.51 -2.91
CA GLU A 16 10.30 9.60 -1.93
C GLU A 16 11.54 10.15 -1.19
N ASP A 17 12.16 11.21 -1.71
CA ASP A 17 13.28 11.91 -1.08
C ASP A 17 12.87 12.68 0.19
N THR A 18 11.58 12.99 0.31
CA THR A 18 11.02 13.91 1.31
C THR A 18 9.82 13.31 2.03
N HIS A 19 9.28 12.19 1.56
CA HIS A 19 8.09 11.54 2.11
C HIS A 19 8.36 10.05 2.35
N PHE A 20 7.76 9.54 3.42
CA PHE A 20 7.59 8.10 3.54
C PHE A 20 6.62 7.61 2.44
N VAL A 21 7.03 6.57 1.71
CA VAL A 21 6.27 5.96 0.62
C VAL A 21 6.04 4.48 0.90
N VAL A 22 4.93 3.95 0.40
CA VAL A 22 4.60 2.52 0.44
C VAL A 22 5.00 1.90 -0.90
N GLU A 23 5.86 0.90 -0.84
CA GLU A 23 6.20 0.06 -1.98
C GLU A 23 5.18 -1.09 -2.11
N LEU A 24 4.47 -1.14 -3.23
CA LEU A 24 3.64 -2.27 -3.60
C LEU A 24 4.40 -3.19 -4.56
N THR A 25 4.57 -4.45 -4.18
CA THR A 25 5.19 -5.48 -5.03
C THR A 25 4.13 -6.45 -5.52
N TYR A 26 3.99 -6.60 -6.84
CA TYR A 26 3.10 -7.57 -7.45
C TYR A 26 3.90 -8.66 -8.18
N ASN A 27 3.78 -9.91 -7.72
CA ASN A 27 4.41 -11.07 -8.37
C ASN A 27 3.41 -11.73 -9.32
N TYR A 28 3.77 -11.87 -10.59
CA TYR A 28 2.81 -12.28 -11.63
C TYR A 28 2.39 -13.73 -11.43
N GLY A 29 1.08 -13.98 -11.50
CA GLY A 29 0.48 -15.30 -11.23
C GLY A 29 0.22 -15.58 -9.75
N ILE A 30 0.71 -14.74 -8.82
CA ILE A 30 0.39 -14.81 -7.40
C ILE A 30 -0.74 -13.83 -7.11
N THR A 31 -1.90 -14.34 -6.71
CA THR A 31 -3.11 -13.54 -6.43
C THR A 31 -3.43 -13.40 -4.95
N HIS A 32 -2.70 -14.11 -4.09
CA HIS A 32 -2.94 -14.12 -2.65
C HIS A 32 -1.64 -14.32 -1.88
N TYR A 33 -1.57 -13.69 -0.70
CA TYR A 33 -0.56 -13.91 0.33
C TYR A 33 -1.30 -14.14 1.64
N GLU A 34 -0.90 -15.16 2.39
CA GLU A 34 -1.42 -15.37 3.74
C GLU A 34 -0.91 -14.26 4.66
N GLN A 35 -1.83 -13.60 5.35
CA GLN A 35 -1.49 -12.50 6.25
C GLN A 35 -1.08 -13.06 7.62
N GLY A 36 0.14 -12.72 8.06
CA GLY A 36 0.59 -12.97 9.42
C GLY A 36 0.03 -11.96 10.44
N ASN A 37 0.60 -11.93 11.64
CA ASN A 37 0.21 -11.01 12.72
C ASN A 37 1.35 -10.06 13.15
N ASP A 38 2.42 -10.01 12.37
CA ASP A 38 3.60 -9.17 12.57
C ASP A 38 3.34 -7.71 12.18
N PHE A 39 2.69 -7.48 11.04
CA PHE A 39 2.30 -6.14 10.60
C PHE A 39 0.98 -5.70 11.21
N LEU A 40 1.03 -4.75 12.14
CA LEU A 40 -0.15 -4.28 12.88
C LEU A 40 -0.93 -3.16 12.16
N GLY A 41 -0.23 -2.31 11.40
CA GLY A 41 -0.88 -1.25 10.64
C GLY A 41 0.00 -0.03 10.39
N LEU A 42 -0.51 0.88 9.56
CA LEU A 42 0.09 2.17 9.24
C LEU A 42 -0.91 3.28 9.61
N THR A 43 -0.48 4.25 10.42
CA THR A 43 -1.30 5.40 10.77
C THR A 43 -0.97 6.59 9.87
N ILE A 44 -2.00 7.17 9.25
CA ILE A 44 -1.88 8.38 8.43
C ILE A 44 -2.77 9.46 9.04
N GLN A 45 -2.19 10.62 9.34
CA GLN A 45 -2.95 11.80 9.75
C GLN A 45 -3.43 12.55 8.52
N SER A 46 -4.74 12.63 8.31
CA SER A 46 -5.34 13.37 7.20
C SER A 46 -6.72 13.90 7.57
N SER A 47 -6.96 15.18 7.26
CA SER A 47 -8.26 15.83 7.42
C SER A 47 -9.29 15.40 6.36
N GLU A 48 -8.86 14.69 5.32
CA GLU A 48 -9.68 14.31 4.17
C GLU A 48 -9.89 12.80 4.02
N CYS A 49 -8.95 11.96 4.45
CA CYS A 49 -9.00 10.52 4.17
C CYS A 49 -10.29 9.86 4.64
N LEU A 50 -10.78 10.18 5.85
CA LEU A 50 -12.03 9.63 6.37
C LEU A 50 -13.27 10.11 5.59
N LYS A 51 -13.27 11.37 5.13
CA LYS A 51 -14.38 11.92 4.34
C LYS A 51 -14.44 11.27 2.96
N ARG A 52 -13.28 11.09 2.31
CA ARG A 52 -13.16 10.43 1.01
C ARG A 52 -13.57 8.96 1.11
N ALA A 53 -13.11 8.26 2.14
CA ALA A 53 -13.51 6.87 2.41
C ALA A 53 -15.05 6.75 2.49
N ALA A 54 -15.69 7.56 3.34
CA ALA A 54 -17.14 7.55 3.46
C ALA A 54 -17.86 7.86 2.13
N SER A 55 -17.36 8.82 1.35
CA SER A 55 -17.95 9.15 0.04
C SER A 55 -17.81 8.06 -1.02
N SER A 56 -16.85 7.15 -0.84
CA SER A 56 -16.62 5.99 -1.69
C SER A 56 -17.26 4.71 -1.16
N ASN A 57 -18.10 4.81 -0.11
CA ASN A 57 -18.62 3.66 0.64
C ASN A 57 -17.51 2.71 1.12
N TRP A 58 -16.42 3.30 1.63
CA TRP A 58 -15.30 2.61 2.25
C TRP A 58 -15.24 2.94 3.76
N PRO A 59 -14.92 1.99 4.65
CA PRO A 59 -14.67 0.58 4.35
C PRO A 59 -15.91 -0.15 3.86
#